data_AF-A0A444UK35-F1
#
_entry.id   AF-A0A444UK35-F1
#
_cell.length_a   1.000
_cell.length_b   1.000
_cell.length_c   1.000
_cell.angle_alpha   90.00
_cell.angle_beta   90.00
_cell.angle_gamma   90.00
#
_symmetry.space_group_name_H-M   'P 1'
#
loop_
_entity.id
_entity.type
_entity.pdbx_description
1 polymer ?
#
loop_
_entity_poly.entity_id
_entity_poly.type
_entity_poly.pdbx_seq_one_letter_code
_entity_poly.pdbx_strand_id
1 'polypeptide(L)'
;MKNSDIQVGDLIIVEKDLFSISSYVYAQKPQMDIHSFKGNFTREDSDPPIHESLSIENTLRASTVVASGTIIGVVIYTGKETRSVLNTSNLKNKMGLLDLELNSLTKALFTAMVVLSVVMLALEGLVLNRGKAHLELNAFRRKHDCAFFISGDSLEDYLKYYEHEFVELACQCPAVVCCRCSPTQKAQIVKLPQQHTGKRTCAIGEHRYLPYSGVNLPDKSTSNINECPLGGIQINLKSNFLILCTFKHIGRLLMVQGRNSYKRSAALGQFVMHRGLIISTMQAVFSSVFYFASVPLYQGFLMVGYTTIYTMFPVFSLVLDQDVKPETALLYPELYKDLTKGRSLLFKTFLIWFLISVYQDTCNYFFFGFFFCGILKSGALLLFESEFVHVVSISCTALILTELLMVALTIRT
;
A
#
# COMPACT_ATOMS: atom_id res chain seq x y z
N MET A 1 -4.34 54.19 50.91
CA MET A 1 -4.47 55.50 50.22
C MET A 1 -5.66 55.45 49.29
N LYS A 2 -6.76 56.09 49.67
CA LYS A 2 -7.66 56.83 48.79
C LYS A 2 -8.58 57.65 49.69
N ASN A 3 -8.19 58.91 49.88
CA ASN A 3 -9.10 59.97 50.27
C ASN A 3 -10.27 59.95 49.28
N SER A 4 -11.48 59.93 49.79
CA SER A 4 -12.64 60.38 49.04
C SER A 4 -13.26 61.51 49.85
N ASP A 5 -12.79 62.72 49.54
CA ASP A 5 -13.47 63.96 49.84
C ASP A 5 -14.87 63.87 49.24
N ILE A 6 -15.89 63.88 50.08
CA ILE A 6 -17.29 63.91 49.66
C ILE A 6 -17.69 65.38 49.58
N GLN A 7 -17.64 65.94 48.37
CA GLN A 7 -18.36 67.18 48.04
C GLN A 7 -19.86 66.90 48.12
N VAL A 8 -20.53 67.43 49.14
CA VAL A 8 -22.00 67.45 49.21
C VAL A 8 -22.46 68.77 48.61
N GLY A 9 -23.05 68.67 47.41
CA GLY A 9 -23.71 69.78 46.73
C GLY A 9 -24.94 70.25 47.49
N ASP A 10 -25.08 71.57 47.48
CA ASP A 10 -26.26 72.42 47.70
C ASP A 10 -27.53 71.76 48.27
N LEU A 11 -27.83 72.18 49.50
CA LEU A 11 -29.13 72.73 49.95
C LEU A 11 -29.45 72.25 51.37
N ILE A 12 -28.69 72.70 52.37
CA ILE A 12 -29.14 72.71 53.76
C ILE A 12 -28.68 74.02 54.38
N ILE A 13 -29.63 74.79 54.88
CA ILE A 13 -29.40 76.04 55.61
C ILE A 13 -28.65 75.65 56.89
N VAL A 14 -27.32 75.78 56.89
CA VAL A 14 -26.52 75.50 58.08
C VAL A 14 -26.44 76.77 58.92
N GLU A 15 -27.06 76.75 60.10
CA GLU A 15 -26.79 77.74 61.14
C GLU A 15 -25.28 77.76 61.43
N LYS A 16 -24.68 78.95 61.39
CA LYS A 16 -23.23 79.15 61.55
C LYS A 16 -22.67 78.57 62.86
N ASP A 17 -23.54 78.32 63.84
CA ASP A 17 -23.20 77.79 65.17
C ASP A 17 -22.85 76.29 65.16
N LEU A 18 -23.19 75.55 64.10
CA LEU A 18 -22.86 74.12 64.02
C LEU A 18 -21.39 73.87 63.65
N PHE A 19 -20.75 74.83 62.97
CA PHE A 19 -19.35 74.73 62.55
C PHE A 19 -18.34 75.02 63.67
N SER A 20 -18.78 75.58 64.80
CA SER A 20 -17.95 75.79 65.99
C SER A 20 -17.90 74.58 66.94
N ILE A 21 -18.54 73.47 66.59
CA ILE A 21 -18.60 72.27 67.44
C ILE A 21 -17.50 71.27 67.06
N SER A 22 -16.48 71.10 67.90
CA SER A 22 -15.50 70.01 67.81
C SER A 22 -16.06 68.76 68.48
N SER A 23 -16.50 67.80 67.67
CA SER A 23 -16.98 66.49 68.13
C SER A 23 -16.56 65.38 67.17
N TYR A 24 -16.37 64.18 67.70
CA TYR A 24 -16.15 62.98 66.90
C TYR A 24 -17.09 61.85 67.33
N VAL A 25 -17.47 61.04 66.34
CA VAL A 25 -18.40 59.91 66.53
C VAL A 25 -17.67 58.62 66.20
N TYR A 26 -17.63 57.71 67.16
CA TYR A 26 -17.15 56.35 66.94
C TYR A 26 -18.34 55.41 66.77
N ALA A 27 -18.40 54.69 65.65
CA ALA A 27 -19.40 53.67 65.38
C ALA A 27 -18.74 52.35 64.98
N GLN A 28 -19.30 51.23 65.44
CA GLN A 28 -18.84 49.88 65.10
C GLN A 28 -19.01 49.57 63.59
N LYS A 29 -18.42 48.51 63.05
CA LYS A 29 -18.75 48.03 61.68
C LYS A 29 -20.19 47.46 61.61
N PRO A 30 -20.87 47.53 60.45
CA PRO A 30 -22.22 46.97 60.28
C PRO A 30 -22.20 45.44 60.47
N GLN A 31 -23.20 44.92 61.18
CA GLN A 31 -23.39 43.47 61.44
C GLN A 31 -24.83 43.08 61.10
N MET A 32 -25.08 41.79 60.86
CA MET A 32 -26.39 41.26 60.47
C MET A 32 -27.42 41.33 61.63
N ASP A 33 -26.95 41.37 62.88
CA ASP A 33 -27.81 41.58 64.04
C ASP A 33 -28.30 43.04 64.12
N ILE A 34 -29.61 43.20 64.04
CA ILE A 34 -30.29 44.50 64.02
C ILE A 34 -30.51 45.03 65.46
N HIS A 35 -30.38 44.19 66.49
CA HIS A 35 -30.66 44.52 67.90
C HIS A 35 -29.43 44.85 68.75
N SER A 36 -28.24 44.90 68.17
CA SER A 36 -27.01 45.31 68.86
C SER A 36 -26.31 46.48 68.16
N PHE A 37 -26.28 47.66 68.78
CA PHE A 37 -25.49 48.81 68.30
C PHE A 37 -24.72 49.44 69.46
N LYS A 38 -23.42 49.64 69.26
CA LYS A 38 -22.54 50.34 70.18
C LYS A 38 -21.76 51.40 69.41
N GLY A 39 -21.94 52.65 69.80
CA GLY A 39 -21.13 53.78 69.38
C GLY A 39 -20.98 54.77 70.53
N ASN A 40 -20.05 55.71 70.42
CA ASN A 40 -19.85 56.78 71.38
C ASN A 40 -19.77 58.12 70.65
N PHE A 41 -20.47 59.12 71.17
CA PHE A 41 -20.37 60.51 70.77
C PHE A 41 -19.52 61.26 71.81
N THR A 42 -18.50 61.99 71.37
CA THR A 42 -17.66 62.80 72.26
C THR A 42 -17.60 64.23 71.75
N ARG A 43 -17.91 65.18 72.63
CA ARG A 43 -17.81 66.62 72.35
C ARG A 43 -16.68 67.22 73.20
N GLU A 44 -15.72 67.86 72.55
CA GLU A 44 -14.49 68.37 73.17
C GLU A 44 -14.58 69.85 73.58
N ASP A 45 -15.61 70.60 73.17
CA ASP A 45 -15.73 72.05 73.47
C ASP A 45 -16.21 72.38 74.89
N SER A 46 -16.54 71.39 75.71
CA SER A 46 -17.03 71.57 77.08
C SER A 46 -15.97 71.10 78.08
N ASP A 47 -15.69 71.88 79.13
CA ASP A 47 -14.87 71.46 80.28
C ASP A 47 -15.80 71.09 81.46
N PRO A 48 -15.94 69.80 81.85
CA PRO A 48 -15.31 68.59 81.30
C PRO A 48 -15.98 68.07 80.01
N PRO A 49 -15.26 67.27 79.19
CA PRO A 49 -15.76 66.75 77.93
C PRO A 49 -16.99 65.85 78.11
N ILE A 50 -17.98 66.03 77.24
CA ILE A 50 -19.24 65.28 77.29
C ILE A 50 -19.07 64.01 76.47
N HIS A 51 -19.24 62.86 77.12
CA HIS A 51 -19.24 61.54 76.49
C HIS A 51 -20.64 60.92 76.60
N GLU A 52 -21.28 60.69 75.46
CA GLU A 52 -22.58 60.02 75.40
C GLU A 52 -22.46 58.69 74.65
N SER A 53 -23.05 57.63 75.19
CA SER A 53 -23.13 56.34 74.50
C SER A 53 -24.30 56.34 73.52
N LEU A 54 -24.02 55.93 72.29
CA LEU A 54 -25.01 55.75 71.24
C LEU A 54 -25.44 54.28 71.21
N SER A 55 -26.69 54.04 71.62
CA SER A 55 -27.38 52.75 71.56
C SER A 55 -28.46 52.77 70.45
N ILE A 56 -29.19 51.68 70.27
CA ILE A 56 -30.30 51.60 69.30
C ILE A 56 -31.42 52.58 69.63
N GLU A 57 -31.60 52.90 70.91
CA GLU A 57 -32.65 53.81 71.36
C GLU A 57 -32.33 55.27 71.01
N ASN A 58 -31.04 55.62 70.94
CA ASN A 58 -30.56 56.96 70.65
C ASN A 58 -30.14 57.14 69.17
N THR A 59 -30.49 56.20 68.29
CA THR A 59 -30.15 56.26 66.85
C THR A 59 -31.38 56.03 65.97
N LEU A 60 -31.49 56.83 64.91
CA LEU A 60 -32.58 56.71 63.94
C LEU A 60 -32.17 55.78 62.80
N ARG A 61 -33.08 54.88 62.39
CA ARG A 61 -32.87 53.98 61.25
C ARG A 61 -33.30 54.67 59.95
N ALA A 62 -32.78 54.16 58.82
CA ALA A 62 -33.30 54.56 57.52
C ALA A 62 -34.83 54.35 57.47
N SER A 63 -35.55 55.35 56.95
CA SER A 63 -37.01 55.37 56.84
C SER A 63 -37.81 55.56 58.14
N THR A 64 -37.20 56.04 59.22
CA THR A 64 -37.97 56.52 60.39
C THR A 64 -38.59 57.90 60.11
N VAL A 65 -39.88 58.06 60.42
CA VAL A 65 -40.59 59.35 60.32
C VAL A 65 -40.56 60.05 61.67
N VAL A 66 -40.11 61.31 61.70
CA VAL A 66 -40.11 62.15 62.91
C VAL A 66 -41.45 62.86 63.02
N ALA A 67 -42.15 62.69 64.15
CA ALA A 67 -43.53 63.15 64.31
C ALA A 67 -43.66 64.66 64.58
N SER A 68 -42.67 65.30 65.22
CA SER A 68 -42.66 66.75 65.50
C SER A 68 -41.24 67.22 65.88
N GLY A 69 -40.89 68.46 65.52
CA GLY A 69 -39.59 69.07 65.79
C GLY A 69 -38.61 69.03 64.61
N THR A 70 -37.54 69.81 64.71
CA THR A 70 -36.42 69.81 63.76
C THR A 70 -35.26 69.04 64.36
N ILE A 71 -34.73 68.06 63.63
CA ILE A 71 -33.55 67.31 64.05
C ILE A 71 -32.39 67.59 63.10
N ILE A 72 -31.20 67.79 63.66
CA ILE A 72 -29.94 67.79 62.94
C ILE A 72 -29.22 66.51 63.33
N GLY A 73 -28.85 65.68 62.36
CA GLY A 73 -28.28 64.36 62.63
C GLY A 73 -27.15 64.02 61.67
N VAL A 74 -26.28 63.10 62.10
CA VAL A 74 -25.13 62.60 61.33
C VAL A 74 -25.44 61.20 60.79
N VAL A 75 -25.20 60.97 59.49
CA VAL A 75 -25.42 59.67 58.85
C VAL A 75 -24.21 58.75 59.09
N ILE A 76 -24.42 57.62 59.76
CA ILE A 76 -23.34 56.69 60.16
C ILE A 76 -23.05 55.62 59.08
N TYR A 77 -24.06 55.09 58.39
CA TYR A 77 -23.88 54.08 57.33
C TYR A 77 -24.71 54.41 56.09
N THR A 78 -24.14 54.18 54.91
CA THR A 78 -24.82 54.35 53.62
C THR A 78 -24.50 53.18 52.67
N GLY A 79 -25.39 52.89 51.73
CA GLY A 79 -25.18 51.92 50.65
C GLY A 79 -25.52 50.45 50.96
N LYS A 80 -24.90 49.53 50.20
CA LYS A 80 -25.18 48.08 50.23
C LYS A 80 -24.70 47.38 51.51
N GLU A 81 -23.89 48.06 52.30
CA GLU A 81 -23.40 47.57 53.61
C GLU A 81 -24.33 47.97 54.76
N THR A 82 -25.47 48.59 54.47
CA THR A 82 -26.50 48.87 55.49
C THR A 82 -27.08 47.56 56.02
N ARG A 83 -27.28 47.51 57.34
CA ARG A 83 -27.79 46.33 58.04
C ARG A 83 -29.14 45.84 57.51
N SER A 84 -29.98 46.75 57.02
CA SER A 84 -31.28 46.43 56.40
C SER A 84 -31.14 45.62 55.12
N VAL A 85 -30.09 45.91 54.32
CA VAL A 85 -29.82 45.20 53.06
C VAL A 85 -29.12 43.86 53.33
N LEU A 86 -28.29 43.79 54.38
CA LEU A 86 -27.66 42.54 54.80
C LEU A 86 -28.66 41.51 55.36
N ASN A 87 -29.86 41.93 55.77
CA ASN A 87 -30.91 41.03 56.29
C ASN A 87 -31.96 40.63 55.22
N THR A 88 -31.74 40.89 53.93
CA THR A 88 -32.65 40.46 52.86
C THR A 88 -32.17 39.17 52.20
N SER A 89 -33.05 38.17 52.02
CA SER A 89 -32.71 36.89 51.37
C SER A 89 -32.82 36.96 49.84
N ASN A 90 -31.90 36.28 49.14
CA ASN A 90 -31.91 36.25 47.68
C ASN A 90 -33.04 35.34 47.15
N LEU A 91 -33.87 35.85 46.23
CA LEU A 91 -34.95 35.10 45.59
C LEU A 91 -34.39 34.07 44.59
N LYS A 92 -34.74 32.78 44.75
CA LYS A 92 -34.53 31.74 43.72
C LYS A 92 -35.80 31.64 42.85
N ASN A 93 -35.64 31.76 41.53
CA ASN A 93 -36.74 31.53 40.58
C ASN A 93 -37.23 30.08 40.66
N LYS A 94 -38.53 29.89 40.86
CA LYS A 94 -39.18 28.57 40.84
C LYS A 94 -39.55 28.23 39.40
N MET A 95 -38.85 27.28 38.78
CA MET A 95 -39.27 26.69 37.50
C MET A 95 -40.22 25.52 37.74
N GLY A 96 -41.22 25.33 36.88
CA GLY A 96 -42.20 24.26 37.02
C GLY A 96 -41.65 22.89 36.62
N LEU A 97 -42.29 21.82 37.11
CA LEU A 97 -41.95 20.44 36.72
C LEU A 97 -42.15 20.21 35.21
N LEU A 98 -43.20 20.79 34.64
CA LEU A 98 -43.50 20.77 33.19
C LEU A 98 -42.40 21.46 32.36
N ASP A 99 -41.82 22.55 32.88
CA ASP A 99 -40.74 23.26 32.18
C ASP A 99 -39.47 22.40 32.09
N LEU A 100 -39.22 21.56 33.09
CA LEU A 100 -38.11 20.61 33.08
C LEU A 100 -38.33 19.46 32.09
N GLU A 101 -39.56 18.93 32.02
CA GLU A 101 -39.91 17.90 31.04
C GLU A 101 -39.82 18.43 29.60
N LEU A 102 -40.34 19.64 29.34
CA LEU A 102 -40.23 20.30 28.04
C LEU A 102 -38.77 20.55 27.64
N ASN A 103 -37.93 20.97 28.58
CA ASN A 103 -36.50 21.15 28.34
C ASN A 103 -35.80 19.81 28.03
N SER A 104 -36.22 18.71 28.66
CA SER A 104 -35.69 17.37 28.37
C SER A 104 -36.04 16.90 26.95
N LEU A 105 -37.31 17.08 26.54
CA LEU A 105 -37.76 16.76 25.18
C LEU A 105 -37.06 17.62 24.12
N THR A 106 -36.86 18.91 24.39
CA THR A 106 -36.17 19.81 23.47
C THR A 106 -34.70 19.42 23.28
N LYS A 107 -34.03 18.99 24.35
CA LYS A 107 -32.66 18.45 24.28
C LYS A 107 -32.59 17.15 23.48
N ALA A 108 -33.55 16.24 23.67
CA ALA A 108 -33.62 14.99 22.93
C ALA A 108 -33.86 15.20 21.43
N LEU A 109 -34.71 16.16 21.06
CA LEU A 109 -34.92 16.54 19.66
C LEU A 109 -33.65 17.14 19.04
N PHE A 110 -32.96 18.03 19.76
CA PHE A 110 -31.73 18.63 19.28
C PHE A 110 -30.61 17.60 19.08
N THR A 111 -30.42 16.67 20.02
CA THR A 111 -29.44 15.59 19.86
C THR A 111 -29.80 14.65 18.71
N ALA A 112 -31.08 14.32 18.53
CA ALA A 112 -31.54 13.51 17.39
C ALA A 112 -31.24 14.19 16.05
N MET A 113 -31.46 15.50 15.92
CA MET A 113 -31.16 16.24 14.68
C MET A 113 -29.65 16.26 14.38
N VAL A 114 -28.80 16.45 15.40
CA VAL A 114 -27.34 16.41 15.22
C VAL A 114 -26.88 15.01 14.78
N VAL A 115 -27.36 13.95 15.43
CA VAL A 115 -27.03 12.57 15.04
C VAL A 115 -27.46 12.28 13.59
N LEU A 116 -28.67 12.68 13.20
CA LEU A 116 -29.16 12.47 11.84
C LEU A 116 -28.28 13.19 10.80
N SER A 117 -27.84 14.41 11.10
CA SER A 117 -26.96 15.18 10.20
C SER A 117 -25.59 14.53 10.00
N VAL A 118 -25.00 13.99 11.07
CA VAL A 118 -23.70 13.30 11.01
C VAL A 118 -23.82 11.98 10.23
N VAL A 119 -24.91 11.24 10.44
CA VAL A 119 -25.17 9.99 9.71
C VAL A 119 -25.34 10.26 8.21
N MET A 120 -26.06 11.31 7.83
CA MET A 120 -26.23 11.68 6.41
C MET A 120 -24.90 12.05 5.75
N LEU A 121 -24.04 12.84 6.42
CA LEU A 121 -22.71 13.19 5.90
C LEU A 121 -21.78 11.97 5.76
N ALA A 122 -21.82 11.04 6.71
CA ALA A 122 -21.01 9.82 6.65
C ALA A 122 -21.48 8.87 5.52
N LEU A 123 -22.79 8.75 5.31
CA LEU A 123 -23.36 7.93 4.24
C LEU A 123 -23.08 8.54 2.87
N GLU A 124 -23.23 9.86 2.70
CA GLU A 124 -22.90 10.53 1.44
C GLU A 124 -21.41 10.41 1.11
N GLY A 125 -20.50 10.57 2.07
CA GLY A 125 -19.06 10.43 1.83
C GLY A 125 -18.66 9.04 1.29
N LEU A 126 -19.26 7.97 1.83
CA LEU A 126 -18.99 6.61 1.40
C LEU A 126 -19.65 6.27 0.05
N VAL A 127 -20.86 6.76 -0.21
CA VAL A 127 -21.61 6.47 -1.44
C VAL A 127 -21.09 7.31 -2.61
N LEU A 128 -20.72 8.58 -2.41
CA LEU A 128 -20.17 9.44 -3.45
C LEU A 128 -18.84 8.90 -3.98
N ASN A 129 -17.96 8.40 -3.11
CA ASN A 129 -16.66 7.89 -3.53
C ASN A 129 -16.80 6.66 -4.45
N ARG A 130 -17.73 5.74 -4.14
CA ARG A 130 -18.03 4.58 -4.99
C ARG A 130 -18.68 4.98 -6.32
N GLY A 131 -19.68 5.87 -6.28
CA GLY A 131 -20.40 6.32 -7.46
C GLY A 131 -19.50 7.09 -8.44
N LYS A 132 -18.65 8.00 -7.94
CA LYS A 132 -17.70 8.76 -8.77
C LYS A 132 -16.66 7.87 -9.42
N ALA A 133 -16.07 6.93 -8.67
CA ALA A 133 -15.09 5.97 -9.19
C ALA A 133 -15.64 5.19 -10.40
N HIS A 134 -16.85 4.64 -10.28
CA HIS A 134 -17.51 3.90 -11.36
C HIS A 134 -17.91 4.81 -12.55
N LEU A 135 -18.36 6.03 -12.29
CA LEU A 135 -18.71 6.99 -13.34
C LEU A 135 -17.47 7.44 -14.12
N GLU A 136 -16.34 7.67 -13.44
CA GLU A 136 -15.06 8.02 -14.05
C GLU A 136 -14.50 6.90 -14.92
N LEU A 137 -14.54 5.64 -14.45
CA LEU A 137 -14.18 4.46 -15.25
C LEU A 137 -15.02 4.37 -16.54
N ASN A 138 -16.34 4.53 -16.42
CA ASN A 138 -17.25 4.47 -17.57
C ASN A 138 -17.12 5.66 -18.53
N ALA A 139 -16.77 6.84 -18.03
CA ALA A 139 -16.45 8.00 -18.86
C ALA A 139 -15.12 7.79 -19.62
N PHE A 140 -14.13 7.15 -18.97
CA PHE A 140 -12.83 6.90 -19.57
C PHE A 140 -12.85 5.76 -20.60
N ARG A 141 -13.71 4.75 -20.43
CA ARG A 141 -13.88 3.64 -21.40
C ARG A 141 -14.20 4.11 -22.83
N ARG A 142 -14.74 5.33 -23.00
CA ARG A 142 -15.06 5.92 -24.31
C ARG A 142 -13.89 6.67 -24.96
N LYS A 143 -12.76 6.88 -24.28
CA LYS A 143 -11.58 7.58 -24.81
C LYS A 143 -10.50 6.56 -25.14
N HIS A 144 -10.30 6.30 -26.42
CA HIS A 144 -9.11 5.60 -26.90
C HIS A 144 -7.99 6.65 -27.09
N ASP A 145 -6.75 6.30 -26.73
CA ASP A 145 -5.55 7.15 -26.84
C ASP A 145 -5.33 8.24 -25.76
N CYS A 146 -5.80 8.03 -24.53
CA CYS A 146 -5.44 8.87 -23.38
C CYS A 146 -4.57 8.11 -22.37
N ALA A 147 -3.57 8.76 -21.78
CA ALA A 147 -2.85 8.21 -20.63
C ALA A 147 -3.74 8.25 -19.39
N PHE A 148 -3.78 7.15 -18.62
CA PHE A 148 -4.62 7.02 -17.44
C PHE A 148 -3.82 7.41 -16.19
N PHE A 149 -4.28 8.43 -15.46
CA PHE A 149 -3.59 8.97 -14.28
C PHE A 149 -4.42 8.71 -13.02
N ILE A 150 -3.79 8.13 -11.98
CA ILE A 150 -4.49 7.70 -10.77
C ILE A 150 -3.70 8.08 -9.53
N SER A 151 -4.38 8.60 -8.51
CA SER A 151 -3.79 8.83 -7.18
C SER A 151 -3.85 7.55 -6.32
N GLY A 152 -2.87 7.36 -5.45
CA GLY A 152 -2.77 6.19 -4.56
C GLY A 152 -3.99 5.98 -3.66
N ASP A 153 -4.67 7.06 -3.25
CA ASP A 153 -5.89 6.97 -2.43
C ASP A 153 -7.05 6.34 -3.23
N SER A 154 -7.30 6.85 -4.45
CA SER A 154 -8.33 6.31 -5.36
C SER A 154 -7.99 4.90 -5.84
N LEU A 155 -6.70 4.58 -5.98
CA LEU A 155 -6.23 3.26 -6.36
C LEU A 155 -6.68 2.19 -5.35
N GLU A 156 -6.69 2.49 -4.05
CA GLU A 156 -7.12 1.52 -3.03
C GLU A 156 -8.61 1.15 -3.21
N ASP A 157 -9.45 2.12 -3.53
CA ASP A 157 -10.87 1.90 -3.82
C ASP A 157 -11.06 1.07 -5.10
N TYR A 158 -10.29 1.35 -6.16
CA TYR A 158 -10.33 0.56 -7.40
C TYR A 158 -9.88 -0.88 -7.18
N LEU A 159 -8.79 -1.09 -6.43
CA LEU A 159 -8.28 -2.43 -6.12
C LEU A 159 -9.26 -3.24 -5.26
N LYS A 160 -10.02 -2.59 -4.37
CA LYS A 160 -10.93 -3.27 -3.45
C LYS A 160 -12.30 -3.59 -4.05
N TYR A 161 -12.84 -2.69 -4.88
CA TYR A 161 -14.22 -2.79 -5.37
C TYR A 161 -14.33 -3.07 -6.87
N TYR A 162 -13.34 -2.67 -7.69
CA TYR A 162 -13.41 -2.68 -9.16
C TYR A 162 -12.15 -3.28 -9.80
N GLU A 163 -11.56 -4.32 -9.21
CA GLU A 163 -10.27 -4.88 -9.62
C GLU A 163 -10.25 -5.31 -11.10
N HIS A 164 -11.26 -6.08 -11.53
CA HIS A 164 -11.38 -6.57 -12.90
C HIS A 164 -11.52 -5.44 -13.93
N GLU A 165 -12.42 -4.49 -13.66
CA GLU A 165 -12.72 -3.39 -14.59
C GLU A 165 -11.54 -2.42 -14.70
N PHE A 166 -10.84 -2.19 -13.59
CA PHE A 166 -9.60 -1.43 -13.55
C PHE A 166 -8.49 -2.08 -14.42
N VAL A 167 -8.25 -3.39 -14.28
CA VAL A 167 -7.21 -4.08 -15.04
C VAL A 167 -7.54 -4.10 -16.53
N GLU A 168 -8.80 -4.30 -16.90
CA GLU A 168 -9.24 -4.25 -18.29
C GLU A 168 -9.00 -2.87 -18.90
N LEU A 169 -9.41 -1.79 -18.21
CA LEU A 169 -9.18 -0.42 -18.65
C LEU A 169 -7.69 -0.11 -18.76
N ALA A 170 -6.90 -0.48 -17.74
CA ALA A 170 -5.45 -0.25 -17.72
C ALA A 170 -4.73 -0.94 -18.89
N CYS A 171 -5.21 -2.12 -19.31
CA CYS A 171 -4.65 -2.85 -20.46
C CYS A 171 -5.02 -2.24 -21.82
N GLN A 172 -6.13 -1.50 -21.90
CA GLN A 172 -6.55 -0.78 -23.11
C GLN A 172 -5.84 0.57 -23.27
N CYS A 173 -5.35 1.14 -22.16
CA CYS A 173 -4.67 2.43 -22.17
C CYS A 173 -3.24 2.32 -22.75
N PRO A 174 -2.78 3.31 -23.53
CA PRO A 174 -1.40 3.35 -24.02
C PRO A 174 -0.37 3.56 -22.91
N ALA A 175 -0.74 4.26 -21.83
CA ALA A 175 0.09 4.47 -20.65
C ALA A 175 -0.77 4.62 -19.40
N VAL A 176 -0.29 4.11 -18.27
CA VAL A 176 -0.92 4.26 -16.95
C VAL A 176 0.11 4.80 -15.96
N VAL A 177 -0.23 5.89 -15.28
CA VAL A 177 0.63 6.58 -14.31
C VAL A 177 -0.07 6.61 -12.96
N CYS A 178 0.47 5.84 -12.01
CA CYS A 178 -0.02 5.83 -10.63
C CYS A 178 0.87 6.71 -9.75
N CYS A 179 0.29 7.70 -9.08
CA CYS A 179 0.99 8.66 -8.24
C CYS A 179 0.77 8.39 -6.76
N ARG A 180 1.77 8.74 -5.93
CA ARG A 180 1.70 8.61 -4.45
C ARG A 180 1.38 7.19 -3.95
N CYS A 181 1.75 6.16 -4.72
CA CYS A 181 1.47 4.77 -4.33
C CYS A 181 2.41 4.29 -3.21
N SER A 182 1.83 3.56 -2.26
CA SER A 182 2.59 2.85 -1.23
C SER A 182 3.34 1.63 -1.82
N PRO A 183 4.40 1.12 -1.16
CA PRO A 183 5.11 -0.07 -1.63
C PRO A 183 4.21 -1.31 -1.74
N THR A 184 3.20 -1.45 -0.89
CA THR A 184 2.22 -2.54 -0.93
C THR A 184 1.30 -2.43 -2.15
N GLN A 185 0.80 -1.22 -2.45
CA GLN A 185 -0.02 -0.96 -3.64
C GLN A 185 0.76 -1.24 -4.93
N LYS A 186 2.04 -0.84 -5.00
CA LYS A 186 2.91 -1.16 -6.14
C LYS A 186 3.04 -2.68 -6.35
N ALA A 187 3.04 -3.47 -5.27
CA ALA A 187 3.14 -4.93 -5.33
C ALA A 187 1.90 -5.53 -5.97
N GLN A 188 0.73 -5.01 -5.59
CA GLN A 188 -0.56 -5.45 -6.10
C GLN A 188 -0.70 -5.10 -7.59
N ILE A 189 -0.36 -3.87 -7.99
CA ILE A 189 -0.44 -3.44 -9.40
C ILE A 189 0.41 -4.33 -10.33
N VAL A 190 1.55 -4.86 -9.87
CA VAL A 190 2.39 -5.73 -10.71
C VAL A 190 1.81 -7.15 -10.85
N LYS A 191 1.14 -7.64 -9.80
CA LYS A 191 0.58 -9.00 -9.74
C LYS A 191 -0.78 -9.10 -10.43
N LEU A 192 -1.60 -8.06 -10.36
CA LEU A 192 -2.97 -8.09 -10.86
C LEU A 192 -3.08 -8.31 -12.38
N PRO A 193 -2.36 -7.58 -13.25
CA PRO A 193 -2.37 -7.84 -14.68
C PRO A 193 -1.83 -9.23 -15.03
N GLN A 194 -0.87 -9.74 -14.25
CA GLN A 194 -0.32 -11.08 -14.45
C GLN A 194 -1.39 -12.16 -14.22
N GLN A 195 -2.19 -12.02 -13.15
CA GLN A 195 -3.28 -12.95 -12.82
C GLN A 195 -4.44 -12.88 -13.82
N HIS A 196 -4.79 -11.68 -14.29
CA HIS A 196 -5.95 -11.46 -15.16
C HIS A 196 -5.68 -11.73 -16.64
N THR A 197 -4.53 -11.28 -17.15
CA THR A 197 -4.20 -11.39 -18.58
C THR A 197 -3.34 -12.60 -18.91
N GLY A 198 -2.74 -13.25 -17.90
CA GLY A 198 -1.73 -14.30 -18.08
C GLY A 198 -0.43 -13.83 -18.72
N LYS A 199 -0.27 -12.52 -18.96
CA LYS A 199 0.94 -11.95 -19.57
C LYS A 199 2.04 -11.81 -18.52
N ARG A 200 3.29 -11.89 -18.99
CA ARG A 200 4.47 -11.69 -18.14
C ARG A 200 4.62 -10.19 -17.84
N THR A 201 4.71 -9.84 -16.57
CA THR A 201 4.99 -8.49 -16.11
C THR A 201 6.46 -8.37 -15.67
N CYS A 202 7.03 -7.19 -15.82
CA CYS A 202 8.36 -6.86 -15.34
C CYS A 202 8.27 -5.56 -14.56
N ALA A 203 8.81 -5.54 -13.35
CA ALA A 203 8.89 -4.35 -12.53
C ALA A 203 10.35 -3.94 -12.37
N ILE A 204 10.61 -2.66 -12.62
CA ILE A 204 11.93 -2.04 -12.60
C ILE A 204 11.86 -0.83 -11.69
N GLY A 205 12.81 -0.71 -10.78
CA GLY A 205 12.91 0.41 -9.86
C GLY A 205 14.13 0.29 -8.97
N GLU A 206 14.43 1.34 -8.24
CA GLU A 206 15.48 1.32 -7.22
C GLU A 206 15.02 0.49 -6.02
N HIS A 207 15.94 -0.27 -5.39
CA HIS A 207 15.66 -1.25 -4.34
C HIS A 207 14.74 -0.73 -3.22
N ARG A 208 14.84 0.56 -2.87
CA ARG A 208 14.04 1.20 -1.81
C ARG A 208 12.58 1.48 -2.17
N TYR A 209 12.22 1.49 -3.46
CA TYR A 209 10.90 1.89 -3.95
C TYR A 209 10.14 0.79 -4.69
N LEU A 210 10.77 -0.37 -4.86
CA LEU A 210 10.14 -1.57 -5.42
C LEU A 210 9.29 -2.29 -4.36
N PRO A 211 8.24 -2.97 -4.79
CA PRO A 211 7.38 -3.71 -3.88
C PRO A 211 8.12 -4.90 -3.26
N TYR A 212 8.28 -4.88 -1.95
CA TYR A 212 8.55 -6.09 -1.18
C TYR A 212 7.32 -6.99 -1.30
N SER A 213 7.39 -8.02 -2.14
CA SER A 213 6.49 -9.15 -1.98
C SER A 213 6.86 -9.80 -0.65
N GLY A 214 5.99 -9.68 0.36
CA GLY A 214 6.11 -10.34 1.65
C GLY A 214 6.13 -11.86 1.49
N VAL A 215 7.27 -12.39 1.08
CA VAL A 215 7.63 -13.79 1.21
C VAL A 215 8.48 -13.85 2.47
N ASN A 216 7.99 -14.60 3.45
CA ASN A 216 8.67 -14.89 4.71
C ASN A 216 10.19 -14.97 4.50
N LEU A 217 10.91 -13.97 5.00
CA LEU A 217 12.31 -14.16 5.35
C LEU A 217 12.31 -15.25 6.44
N PRO A 218 13.12 -16.32 6.32
CA PRO A 218 13.36 -17.17 7.47
C PRO A 218 13.92 -16.28 8.59
N ASP A 219 13.16 -16.25 9.68
CA ASP A 219 13.41 -15.68 11.00
C ASP A 219 14.12 -14.33 11.15
N LYS A 220 13.42 -13.47 11.89
CA LYS A 220 14.02 -12.42 12.73
C LYS A 220 15.01 -13.06 13.72
N SER A 221 16.28 -13.11 13.35
CA SER A 221 17.39 -13.11 14.31
C SER A 221 18.72 -13.00 13.59
N THR A 222 19.02 -11.82 13.07
CA THR A 222 20.38 -11.27 13.13
C THR A 222 20.31 -9.84 12.61
N SER A 223 20.72 -8.93 13.47
CA SER A 223 21.06 -7.55 13.16
C SER A 223 22.14 -7.52 12.08
N ASN A 224 21.75 -7.57 10.82
CA ASN A 224 22.61 -7.21 9.69
C ASN A 224 21.75 -6.36 8.75
N ILE A 225 21.81 -5.05 9.00
CA ILE A 225 21.46 -4.02 8.03
C ILE A 225 22.50 -4.17 6.92
N ASN A 226 22.21 -5.01 5.93
CA ASN A 226 23.02 -5.07 4.73
C ASN A 226 22.68 -3.83 3.90
N GLU A 227 23.42 -2.75 4.17
CA GLU A 227 23.65 -1.69 3.20
C GLU A 227 24.09 -2.34 1.89
N CYS A 228 23.26 -2.19 0.85
CA CYS A 228 23.66 -2.59 -0.49
C CYS A 228 24.79 -1.67 -0.94
N PRO A 229 25.94 -2.20 -1.37
CA PRO A 229 27.00 -1.37 -1.92
C PRO A 229 26.48 -0.70 -3.20
N LEU A 230 26.72 0.60 -3.33
CA LEU A 230 26.41 1.37 -4.53
C LEU A 230 27.09 0.71 -5.75
N GLY A 231 26.33 -0.03 -6.57
CA GLY A 231 26.82 -0.51 -7.88
C GLY A 231 26.62 -1.99 -8.23
N GLY A 232 25.82 -2.77 -7.48
CA GLY A 232 25.57 -4.19 -7.81
C GLY A 232 24.21 -4.44 -8.49
N ILE A 233 24.19 -5.30 -9.53
CA ILE A 233 22.96 -5.91 -10.07
C ILE A 233 22.59 -7.09 -9.16
N GLN A 234 21.48 -6.98 -8.42
CA GLN A 234 20.89 -8.12 -7.71
C GLN A 234 19.64 -8.62 -8.43
N ILE A 235 19.67 -9.88 -8.83
CA ILE A 235 18.54 -10.60 -9.43
C ILE A 235 17.99 -11.52 -8.36
N ASN A 236 16.82 -11.20 -7.80
CA ASN A 236 16.14 -12.10 -6.88
C ASN A 236 15.34 -13.13 -7.70
N LEU A 237 15.92 -14.29 -8.00
CA LEU A 237 15.30 -15.31 -8.86
C LEU A 237 13.95 -15.84 -8.36
N LYS A 238 13.57 -15.63 -7.09
CA LYS A 238 12.28 -16.06 -6.55
C LYS A 238 11.14 -15.08 -6.82
N SER A 239 11.44 -13.87 -7.25
CA SER A 239 10.45 -12.84 -7.52
C SER A 239 10.67 -12.37 -8.97
N ASN A 240 9.61 -12.19 -9.77
CA ASN A 240 9.72 -11.74 -11.18
C ASN A 240 10.23 -10.28 -11.31
N PHE A 241 11.09 -9.83 -10.41
CA PHE A 241 11.53 -8.44 -10.24
C PHE A 241 12.99 -8.35 -10.65
N LEU A 242 13.28 -7.44 -11.58
CA LEU A 242 14.63 -7.19 -12.06
C LEU A 242 15.06 -5.81 -11.57
N ILE A 243 16.04 -5.78 -10.66
CA ILE A 243 16.55 -4.54 -10.04
C ILE A 243 17.77 -4.10 -10.87
N LEU A 244 17.65 -3.00 -11.61
CA LEU A 244 18.75 -2.39 -12.36
C LEU A 244 19.10 -1.00 -11.80
N CYS A 245 20.39 -0.73 -11.64
CA CYS A 245 20.92 0.55 -11.18
C CYS A 245 20.92 1.65 -12.26
N THR A 246 20.63 1.34 -13.53
CA THR A 246 20.62 2.34 -14.61
C THR A 246 19.59 2.01 -15.69
N PHE A 247 18.60 2.89 -15.87
CA PHE A 247 17.52 2.72 -16.85
C PHE A 247 18.03 2.64 -18.30
N LYS A 248 19.13 3.30 -18.65
CA LYS A 248 19.72 3.32 -20.00
C LYS A 248 19.97 1.91 -20.58
N HIS A 249 20.33 0.94 -19.74
CA HIS A 249 20.70 -0.41 -20.20
C HIS A 249 19.50 -1.34 -20.40
N ILE A 250 18.28 -0.95 -20.01
CA ILE A 250 17.11 -1.84 -20.05
C ILE A 250 16.74 -2.26 -21.48
N GLY A 251 16.80 -1.33 -22.42
CA GLY A 251 16.47 -1.60 -23.83
C GLY A 251 17.38 -2.68 -24.40
N ARG A 252 18.69 -2.55 -24.17
CA ARG A 252 19.70 -3.55 -24.59
C ARG A 252 19.51 -4.88 -23.87
N LEU A 253 19.23 -4.85 -22.57
CA LEU A 253 19.01 -6.07 -21.79
C LEU A 253 17.81 -6.88 -22.30
N LEU A 254 16.65 -6.23 -22.52
CA LEU A 254 15.45 -6.93 -22.99
C LEU A 254 15.57 -7.34 -24.46
N MET A 255 15.96 -6.42 -25.34
CA MET A 255 15.96 -6.66 -26.79
C MET A 255 17.09 -7.58 -27.26
N VAL A 256 18.27 -7.50 -26.64
CA VAL A 256 19.40 -8.36 -27.01
C VAL A 256 19.42 -9.60 -26.14
N GLN A 257 19.63 -9.45 -24.83
CA GLN A 257 19.86 -10.59 -23.95
C GLN A 257 18.60 -11.41 -23.72
N GLY A 258 17.45 -10.75 -23.48
CA GLY A 258 16.17 -11.43 -23.30
C GLY A 258 15.74 -12.25 -24.52
N ARG A 259 15.85 -11.64 -25.71
CA ARG A 259 15.61 -12.31 -26.99
C ARG A 259 16.54 -13.49 -27.23
N ASN A 260 17.85 -13.28 -27.09
CA ASN A 260 18.85 -14.33 -27.33
C ASN A 260 18.65 -15.48 -26.34
N SER A 261 18.41 -15.19 -25.06
CA SER A 261 18.12 -16.21 -24.05
C SER A 261 16.88 -17.01 -24.42
N TYR A 262 15.77 -16.37 -24.84
CA TYR A 262 14.56 -17.09 -25.22
C TYR A 262 14.78 -18.00 -26.43
N LYS A 263 15.38 -17.49 -27.51
CA LYS A 263 15.60 -18.28 -28.73
C LYS A 263 16.53 -19.46 -28.49
N ARG A 264 17.65 -19.23 -27.79
CA ARG A 264 18.62 -20.26 -27.47
C ARG A 264 18.04 -21.33 -26.55
N SER A 265 17.32 -20.93 -25.50
CA SER A 265 16.64 -21.88 -24.61
C SER A 265 15.55 -22.67 -25.33
N ALA A 266 14.83 -22.07 -26.28
CA ALA A 266 13.83 -22.76 -27.07
C ALA A 266 14.44 -23.79 -28.04
N ALA A 267 15.46 -23.40 -28.80
CA ALA A 267 16.19 -24.30 -29.70
C ALA A 267 16.86 -25.45 -28.93
N LEU A 268 17.49 -25.13 -27.79
CA LEU A 268 18.08 -26.12 -26.90
C LEU A 268 17.03 -27.10 -26.37
N GLY A 269 15.88 -26.62 -25.92
CA GLY A 269 14.80 -27.48 -25.43
C GLY A 269 14.27 -28.42 -26.52
N GLN A 270 14.09 -27.91 -27.74
CA GLN A 270 13.68 -28.74 -28.89
C GLN A 270 14.71 -29.79 -29.24
N PHE A 271 16.00 -29.43 -29.26
CA PHE A 271 17.10 -30.34 -29.53
C PHE A 271 17.18 -31.47 -28.47
N VAL A 272 17.05 -31.13 -27.18
CA VAL A 272 17.05 -32.13 -26.10
C VAL A 272 15.86 -33.08 -26.20
N MET A 273 14.68 -32.59 -26.56
CA MET A 273 13.49 -33.43 -26.79
C MET A 273 13.68 -34.36 -28.00
N HIS A 274 14.15 -33.82 -29.13
CA HIS A 274 14.44 -34.59 -30.34
C HIS A 274 15.42 -35.74 -30.07
N ARG A 275 16.53 -35.46 -29.37
CA ARG A 275 17.51 -36.46 -28.93
C ARG A 275 16.88 -37.57 -28.09
N GLY A 276 16.05 -37.21 -27.12
CA GLY A 276 15.39 -38.18 -26.25
C GLY A 276 14.48 -39.12 -27.03
N LEU A 277 13.77 -38.59 -28.03
CA LEU A 277 12.89 -39.37 -28.89
C LEU A 277 13.67 -40.37 -29.75
N ILE A 278 14.77 -39.96 -30.38
CA ILE A 278 15.60 -40.82 -31.24
C ILE A 278 16.11 -42.07 -30.54
N ILE A 279 16.60 -41.94 -29.31
CA ILE A 279 17.11 -43.11 -28.56
C ILE A 279 15.95 -44.06 -28.25
N SER A 280 14.78 -43.52 -27.89
CA SER A 280 13.61 -44.31 -27.50
C SER A 280 13.00 -45.08 -28.68
N THR A 281 12.91 -44.46 -29.85
CA THR A 281 12.42 -45.05 -31.10
C THR A 281 13.40 -46.09 -31.62
N MET A 282 14.71 -45.81 -31.63
CA MET A 282 15.75 -46.78 -31.98
C MET A 282 15.70 -48.02 -31.10
N GLN A 283 15.56 -47.84 -29.78
CA GLN A 283 15.42 -48.95 -28.83
C GLN A 283 14.13 -49.75 -29.08
N ALA A 284 13.00 -49.07 -29.32
CA ALA A 284 11.72 -49.73 -29.60
C ALA A 284 11.78 -50.57 -30.88
N VAL A 285 12.39 -50.05 -31.93
CA VAL A 285 12.56 -50.76 -33.20
C VAL A 285 13.50 -51.95 -33.06
N PHE A 286 14.64 -51.78 -32.36
CA PHE A 286 15.55 -52.89 -32.06
C PHE A 286 14.84 -54.00 -31.27
N SER A 287 14.13 -53.65 -30.20
CA SER A 287 13.33 -54.63 -29.46
C SER A 287 12.30 -55.32 -30.33
N SER A 288 11.66 -54.62 -31.29
CA SER A 288 10.72 -55.23 -32.23
C SER A 288 11.36 -56.27 -33.16
N VAL A 289 12.61 -56.07 -33.61
CA VAL A 289 13.33 -57.02 -34.49
C VAL A 289 13.70 -58.31 -33.74
N PHE A 290 14.01 -58.20 -32.45
CA PHE A 290 14.37 -59.34 -31.60
C PHE A 290 13.15 -59.92 -30.85
N TYR A 291 11.98 -59.97 -31.49
CA TYR A 291 10.74 -60.55 -30.93
C TYR A 291 10.33 -59.96 -29.56
N PHE A 292 10.48 -58.63 -29.41
CA PHE A 292 10.22 -57.90 -28.16
C PHE A 292 11.13 -58.30 -27.00
N ALA A 293 12.32 -58.84 -27.27
CA ALA A 293 13.35 -58.99 -26.26
C ALA A 293 13.82 -57.60 -25.76
N SER A 294 13.83 -57.41 -24.44
CA SER A 294 14.24 -56.17 -23.77
C SER A 294 15.75 -56.05 -23.64
N VAL A 295 16.50 -56.26 -24.73
CA VAL A 295 17.95 -56.07 -24.76
C VAL A 295 18.26 -54.61 -25.11
N PRO A 296 19.03 -53.87 -24.30
CA PRO A 296 19.39 -52.50 -24.62
C PRO A 296 20.40 -52.47 -25.79
N LEU A 297 20.14 -51.62 -26.79
CA LEU A 297 20.94 -51.53 -28.02
C LEU A 297 22.33 -50.92 -27.77
N TYR A 298 22.44 -49.92 -26.89
CA TYR A 298 23.72 -49.34 -26.46
C TYR A 298 24.00 -49.70 -24.99
N GLN A 299 25.13 -50.34 -24.72
CA GLN A 299 25.53 -50.77 -23.38
C GLN A 299 26.83 -50.09 -22.89
N GLY A 300 26.97 -49.98 -21.57
CA GLY A 300 28.21 -49.57 -20.90
C GLY A 300 28.69 -48.16 -21.29
N PHE A 301 30.00 -48.05 -21.54
CA PHE A 301 30.65 -46.77 -21.86
C PHE A 301 30.16 -46.12 -23.15
N LEU A 302 29.59 -46.87 -24.09
CA LEU A 302 29.09 -46.32 -25.35
C LEU A 302 27.86 -45.42 -25.13
N MET A 303 26.93 -45.88 -24.27
CA MET A 303 25.78 -45.08 -23.86
C MET A 303 26.24 -43.86 -23.05
N VAL A 304 27.18 -44.06 -22.11
CA VAL A 304 27.72 -42.95 -21.30
C VAL A 304 28.39 -41.91 -22.19
N GLY A 305 29.25 -42.31 -23.13
CA GLY A 305 29.92 -41.41 -24.06
C GLY A 305 28.96 -40.65 -24.97
N TYR A 306 27.92 -41.33 -25.48
CA TYR A 306 26.84 -40.68 -26.24
C TYR A 306 26.11 -39.63 -25.37
N THR A 307 25.75 -39.99 -24.14
CA THR A 307 24.97 -39.12 -23.27
C THR A 307 25.72 -37.96 -22.62
N THR A 308 27.05 -38.04 -22.53
CA THR A 308 27.88 -37.01 -21.90
C THR A 308 28.73 -36.22 -22.88
N ILE A 309 29.51 -36.85 -23.75
CA ILE A 309 30.50 -36.15 -24.57
C ILE A 309 29.86 -35.65 -25.88
N TYR A 310 29.24 -36.57 -26.64
CA TYR A 310 28.72 -36.25 -27.97
C TYR A 310 27.52 -35.33 -27.95
N THR A 311 26.76 -35.34 -26.86
CA THR A 311 25.52 -34.56 -26.75
C THR A 311 25.72 -33.21 -26.07
N MET A 312 26.80 -33.00 -25.32
CA MET A 312 27.13 -31.69 -24.74
C MET A 312 27.75 -30.74 -25.77
N PHE A 313 28.50 -31.25 -26.74
CA PHE A 313 29.18 -30.40 -27.73
C PHE A 313 28.20 -29.59 -28.62
N PRO A 314 27.12 -30.18 -29.19
CA PRO A 314 26.07 -29.43 -29.86
C PRO A 314 25.35 -28.41 -28.98
N VAL A 315 25.14 -28.73 -27.70
CA VAL A 315 24.50 -27.84 -26.73
C VAL A 315 25.34 -26.58 -26.53
N PHE A 316 26.66 -26.71 -26.44
CA PHE A 316 27.56 -25.55 -26.36
C PHE A 316 27.52 -24.69 -27.64
N SER A 317 27.43 -25.32 -28.81
CA SER A 317 27.32 -24.60 -30.08
C SER A 317 26.02 -23.78 -30.17
N LEU A 318 24.87 -24.38 -29.82
CA LEU A 318 23.57 -23.69 -29.79
C LEU A 318 23.50 -22.59 -28.71
N VAL A 319 24.31 -22.71 -27.65
CA VAL A 319 24.47 -21.69 -26.61
C VAL A 319 25.39 -20.57 -27.07
N LEU A 320 26.29 -20.77 -28.03
CA LEU A 320 27.11 -19.67 -28.56
C LEU A 320 26.49 -19.02 -29.79
N ASP A 321 25.47 -19.66 -30.38
CA ASP A 321 24.79 -19.18 -31.57
C ASP A 321 24.08 -17.83 -31.32
N GLN A 322 24.27 -16.91 -32.28
CA GLN A 322 23.68 -15.58 -32.25
C GLN A 322 23.02 -15.30 -33.59
N ASP A 323 21.69 -15.38 -33.59
CA ASP A 323 20.89 -15.23 -34.81
C ASP A 323 20.91 -13.81 -35.40
N VAL A 324 21.11 -12.78 -34.56
CA VAL A 324 21.15 -11.37 -34.96
C VAL A 324 22.17 -10.62 -34.11
N LYS A 325 22.98 -9.76 -34.77
CA LYS A 325 23.93 -8.85 -34.10
C LYS A 325 23.22 -7.91 -33.12
N PRO A 326 23.86 -7.53 -32.00
CA PRO A 326 23.22 -6.74 -30.96
C PRO A 326 22.76 -5.35 -31.45
N GLU A 327 23.47 -4.78 -32.43
CA GLU A 327 23.15 -3.48 -33.04
C GLU A 327 21.85 -3.55 -33.86
N THR A 328 21.71 -4.58 -34.70
CA THR A 328 20.50 -4.81 -35.51
C THR A 328 19.28 -5.09 -34.65
N ALA A 329 19.45 -5.80 -33.54
CA ALA A 329 18.37 -6.07 -32.58
C ALA A 329 17.85 -4.81 -31.88
N LEU A 330 18.69 -3.78 -31.70
CA LEU A 330 18.29 -2.48 -31.16
C LEU A 330 17.65 -1.57 -32.22
N LEU A 331 18.11 -1.67 -33.47
CA LEU A 331 17.57 -0.91 -34.60
C LEU A 331 16.13 -1.33 -34.95
N TYR A 332 15.81 -2.62 -34.82
CA TYR A 332 14.50 -3.18 -35.18
C TYR A 332 13.79 -3.83 -33.99
N PRO A 333 13.05 -3.04 -33.17
CA PRO A 333 12.34 -3.55 -31.99
C PRO A 333 11.20 -4.52 -32.32
N GLU A 334 10.71 -4.51 -33.57
CA GLU A 334 9.68 -5.43 -34.06
C GLU A 334 10.09 -6.90 -33.96
N LEU A 335 11.40 -7.19 -34.05
CA LEU A 335 11.93 -8.53 -33.84
C LEU A 335 11.59 -9.08 -32.45
N TYR A 336 11.43 -8.20 -31.44
CA TYR A 336 11.00 -8.58 -30.10
C TYR A 336 9.50 -8.95 -30.06
N LYS A 337 8.68 -8.24 -30.83
CA LYS A 337 7.22 -8.46 -30.90
C LYS A 337 6.88 -9.86 -31.40
N ASP A 338 7.67 -10.41 -32.30
CA ASP A 338 7.46 -11.78 -32.79
C ASP A 338 7.66 -12.86 -31.70
N LEU A 339 8.52 -12.62 -30.71
CA LEU A 339 8.71 -13.55 -29.59
C LEU A 339 7.52 -13.57 -28.64
N THR A 340 6.82 -12.43 -28.50
CA THR A 340 5.63 -12.35 -27.63
C THR A 340 4.49 -13.26 -28.10
N LYS A 341 4.48 -13.66 -29.38
CA LYS A 341 3.51 -14.60 -29.94
C LYS A 341 3.77 -16.05 -29.51
N GLY A 342 4.89 -16.35 -28.85
CA GLY A 342 5.18 -17.67 -28.26
C GLY A 342 5.32 -18.83 -29.26
N ARG A 343 5.52 -18.54 -30.55
CA ARG A 343 5.47 -19.55 -31.63
C ARG A 343 6.56 -20.61 -31.55
N SER A 344 7.70 -20.30 -30.93
CA SER A 344 8.84 -21.22 -30.85
C SER A 344 8.56 -22.44 -29.96
N LEU A 345 7.83 -22.31 -28.86
CA LEU A 345 7.60 -23.42 -27.91
C LEU A 345 6.16 -23.98 -27.96
N LEU A 346 5.48 -23.83 -29.09
CA LEU A 346 4.12 -24.34 -29.24
C LEU A 346 4.09 -25.86 -29.42
N PHE A 347 2.99 -26.50 -29.01
CA PHE A 347 2.75 -27.93 -29.24
C PHE A 347 2.84 -28.31 -30.74
N LYS A 348 2.47 -27.40 -31.64
CA LYS A 348 2.64 -27.59 -33.10
C LYS A 348 4.11 -27.80 -33.47
N THR A 349 4.99 -26.97 -32.93
CA THR A 349 6.44 -27.05 -33.18
C THR A 349 7.01 -28.32 -32.58
N PHE A 350 6.57 -28.70 -31.38
CA PHE A 350 6.91 -29.99 -30.77
C PHE A 350 6.51 -31.18 -31.66
N LEU A 351 5.30 -31.17 -32.22
CA LEU A 351 4.81 -32.25 -33.08
C LEU A 351 5.61 -32.32 -34.40
N ILE A 352 6.00 -31.18 -34.98
CA ILE A 352 6.89 -31.15 -36.16
C ILE A 352 8.23 -31.80 -35.83
N TRP A 353 8.87 -31.43 -34.71
CA TRP A 353 10.13 -32.03 -34.28
C TRP A 353 10.00 -33.52 -33.97
N PHE A 354 8.88 -33.95 -33.37
CA PHE A 354 8.59 -35.37 -33.14
C PHE A 354 8.52 -36.15 -34.46
N LEU A 355 7.81 -35.62 -35.46
CA LEU A 355 7.72 -36.25 -36.79
C LEU A 355 9.09 -36.29 -37.49
N ILE A 356 9.91 -35.25 -37.34
CA ILE A 356 11.28 -35.24 -37.87
C ILE A 356 12.12 -36.35 -37.22
N SER A 357 12.05 -36.52 -35.89
CA SER A 357 12.74 -37.61 -35.18
C SER A 357 12.31 -38.97 -35.73
N VAL A 358 11.00 -39.24 -35.76
CA VAL A 358 10.47 -40.52 -36.24
C VAL A 358 10.87 -40.79 -37.70
N TYR A 359 10.88 -39.77 -38.55
CA TYR A 359 11.33 -39.89 -39.93
C TYR A 359 12.83 -40.21 -40.02
N GLN A 360 13.68 -39.44 -39.32
CA GLN A 360 15.11 -39.67 -39.26
C GLN A 360 15.42 -41.10 -38.78
N ASP A 361 14.71 -41.55 -37.76
CA ASP A 361 14.86 -42.89 -37.20
C ASP A 361 14.41 -43.99 -38.16
N THR A 362 13.28 -43.79 -38.82
CA THR A 362 12.80 -44.75 -39.83
C THR A 362 13.79 -44.86 -40.99
N CYS A 363 14.39 -43.75 -41.42
CA CYS A 363 15.44 -43.75 -42.43
C CYS A 363 16.72 -44.44 -41.95
N ASN A 364 17.18 -44.16 -40.73
CA ASN A 364 18.35 -44.82 -40.14
C ASN A 364 18.12 -46.32 -40.00
N TYR A 365 16.93 -46.72 -39.54
CA TYR A 365 16.53 -48.12 -39.45
C TYR A 365 16.41 -48.80 -40.82
N PHE A 366 15.86 -48.15 -41.84
CA PHE A 366 15.78 -48.73 -43.19
C PHE A 366 17.18 -48.93 -43.80
N PHE A 367 18.08 -47.95 -43.60
CA PHE A 367 19.48 -48.07 -43.98
C PHE A 367 20.18 -49.21 -43.23
N PHE A 368 19.93 -49.31 -41.92
CA PHE A 368 20.45 -50.38 -41.06
C PHE A 368 19.89 -51.76 -41.46
N GLY A 369 18.58 -51.86 -41.73
CA GLY A 369 17.89 -53.09 -42.13
C GLY A 369 18.30 -53.56 -43.52
N PHE A 370 18.55 -52.65 -44.46
CA PHE A 370 19.11 -53.00 -45.78
C PHE A 370 20.52 -53.58 -45.66
N PHE A 371 21.36 -52.99 -44.81
CA PHE A 371 22.72 -53.48 -44.54
C PHE A 371 22.70 -54.84 -43.81
N PHE A 372 21.86 -54.97 -42.78
CA PHE A 372 21.70 -56.21 -42.00
C PHE A 372 21.11 -57.35 -42.84
N CYS A 373 20.12 -57.07 -43.69
CA CYS A 373 19.56 -58.05 -44.62
C CYS A 373 20.58 -58.49 -45.69
N GLY A 374 21.44 -57.58 -46.14
CA GLY A 374 22.56 -57.89 -47.05
C GLY A 374 23.59 -58.82 -46.42
N ILE A 375 23.92 -58.61 -45.14
CA ILE A 375 24.83 -59.47 -44.36
C ILE A 375 24.20 -60.84 -44.10
N LEU A 376 22.92 -60.89 -43.69
CA LEU A 376 22.20 -62.15 -43.47
C LEU A 376 22.06 -62.99 -44.74
N LYS A 377 21.88 -62.38 -45.92
CA LYS A 377 21.87 -63.08 -47.21
C LYS A 377 23.23 -63.63 -47.63
N SER A 378 24.33 -63.16 -47.03
CA SER A 378 25.69 -63.61 -47.32
C SER A 378 26.11 -64.86 -46.54
N GLY A 379 25.18 -65.50 -45.78
CA GLY A 379 25.36 -66.85 -45.24
C GLY A 379 26.27 -66.98 -44.01
N ALA A 380 26.60 -65.88 -43.32
CA ALA A 380 27.54 -65.89 -42.18
C ALA A 380 26.84 -66.04 -40.81
N LEU A 381 25.98 -67.04 -40.64
CA LEU A 381 25.19 -67.25 -39.40
C LEU A 381 26.01 -67.82 -38.22
N LEU A 382 27.33 -68.05 -38.38
CA LEU A 382 28.19 -68.70 -37.38
C LEU A 382 29.10 -67.74 -36.57
N LEU A 383 29.08 -66.42 -36.82
CA LEU A 383 29.90 -65.41 -36.13
C LEU A 383 29.03 -64.33 -35.46
N PHE A 384 28.06 -64.76 -34.66
CA PHE A 384 27.00 -63.91 -34.09
C PHE A 384 27.53 -62.80 -33.15
N GLU A 385 28.64 -63.01 -32.45
CA GLU A 385 29.20 -62.01 -31.53
C GLU A 385 29.95 -60.87 -32.23
N SER A 386 30.71 -61.14 -33.30
CA SER A 386 31.41 -60.09 -34.05
C SER A 386 30.43 -59.22 -34.84
N GLU A 387 29.39 -59.83 -35.42
CA GLU A 387 28.36 -59.10 -36.16
C GLU A 387 27.56 -58.15 -35.27
N PHE A 388 27.26 -58.52 -34.02
CA PHE A 388 26.56 -57.65 -33.09
C PHE A 388 27.37 -56.38 -32.75
N VAL A 389 28.68 -56.53 -32.51
CA VAL A 389 29.56 -55.38 -32.22
C VAL A 389 29.70 -54.46 -33.45
N HIS A 390 29.81 -55.03 -34.66
CA HIS A 390 29.83 -54.25 -35.90
C HIS A 390 28.51 -53.49 -36.12
N VAL A 391 27.38 -54.14 -35.87
CA VAL A 391 26.05 -53.53 -35.91
C VAL A 391 25.93 -52.34 -34.96
N VAL A 392 26.36 -52.49 -33.71
CA VAL A 392 26.29 -51.43 -32.69
C VAL A 392 27.25 -50.28 -33.02
N SER A 393 28.42 -50.57 -33.59
CA SER A 393 29.39 -49.55 -34.01
C SER A 393 28.90 -48.72 -35.21
N ILE A 394 28.32 -49.37 -36.22
CA ILE A 394 27.78 -48.70 -37.41
C ILE A 394 26.56 -47.85 -37.05
N SER A 395 25.64 -48.37 -36.22
CA SER A 395 24.49 -47.59 -35.77
C SER A 395 24.90 -46.38 -34.93
N CYS A 396 25.88 -46.55 -34.03
CA CYS A 396 26.40 -45.45 -33.21
C CYS A 396 27.08 -44.36 -34.06
N THR A 397 27.93 -44.74 -35.01
CA THR A 397 28.61 -43.78 -35.90
C THR A 397 27.64 -43.05 -36.82
N ALA A 398 26.66 -43.76 -37.39
CA ALA A 398 25.60 -43.16 -38.20
C ALA A 398 24.76 -42.17 -37.38
N LEU A 399 24.37 -42.55 -36.16
CA LEU A 399 23.61 -41.70 -35.25
C LEU A 399 24.36 -40.40 -34.92
N ILE A 400 25.64 -40.49 -34.54
CA ILE A 400 26.48 -39.33 -34.25
C ILE A 400 26.60 -38.41 -35.47
N LEU A 401 26.82 -38.98 -36.67
CA LEU A 401 26.93 -38.20 -37.90
C LEU A 401 25.63 -37.48 -38.24
N THR A 402 24.48 -38.15 -38.13
CA THR A 402 23.17 -37.55 -38.41
C THR A 402 22.83 -36.42 -37.44
N GLU A 403 23.18 -36.57 -36.16
CA GLU A 403 22.99 -35.53 -35.15
C GLU A 403 23.88 -34.32 -35.41
N LEU A 404 25.16 -34.53 -35.73
CA LEU A 404 26.08 -33.44 -36.08
C LEU A 404 25.62 -32.69 -37.34
N LEU A 405 25.11 -33.40 -38.34
CA LEU A 405 24.55 -32.80 -39.55
C LEU A 405 23.30 -31.96 -39.24
N MET A 406 22.38 -32.48 -38.42
CA MET A 406 21.18 -31.75 -38.03
C MET A 406 21.51 -30.47 -37.25
N VAL A 407 22.50 -30.53 -36.36
CA VAL A 407 23.01 -29.36 -35.63
C VAL A 407 23.63 -28.35 -36.61
N ALA A 408 24.46 -28.80 -37.54
CA ALA A 408 25.07 -27.95 -38.55
C ALA A 408 24.03 -27.24 -39.44
N LEU A 409 22.91 -27.92 -39.77
CA LEU A 409 21.80 -27.33 -40.53
C LEU A 409 20.92 -26.40 -39.69
N THR A 410 20.93 -26.54 -38.37
CA THR A 410 20.14 -25.71 -37.45
C THR A 410 20.83 -24.39 -37.11
N ILE A 411 22.17 -24.38 -37.07
CA ILE A 411 22.97 -23.18 -36.81
C ILE A 411 22.80 -22.19 -37.96
N ARG A 412 22.35 -20.97 -37.64
CA ARG A 412 22.23 -19.88 -38.62
C ARG A 412 23.41 -18.93 -38.42
N THR A 413 24.47 -19.15 -39.20
CA THR A 413 25.62 -18.23 -39.26
C THR A 413 25.29 -16.91 -39.94
#